data_AF-A0A564TFL8-F1
#
_entry.id   AF-A0A564TFL8-F1
#
_cell.length_a   1.000
_cell.length_b   1.000
_cell.length_c   1.000
_cell.angle_alpha   90.00
_cell.angle_beta   90.00
_cell.angle_gamma   90.00
#
_symmetry.space_group_name_H-M   'P 1'
#
loop_
_entity.id
_entity.type
_entity.pdbx_description
1 polymer ?
#
loop_
_entity_poly.entity_id
_entity_poly.type
_entity_poly.pdbx_seq_one_letter_code
_entity_poly.pdbx_strand_id
1 'polypeptide(L)'
;MSLITDVLDWASDKVQSMTGEKERRARVEEIKIKYDDFKVQVTVNVGSVNRSIKDLNGSIKKLNDFRATNISNNIELLGNFLGNFGNIKMIGEYAAEKSKNYMDVPEHRFISIEDYIQDIDWSKGDVFINSFFSGPIGMKKKTQSQNLSMQEQLNYLKLEAEQTILELKDLKFGVEQDKEIAELYILCIERIITFIERVIIPEIEVIEAFFQALVIKNKLIADNKLENIEFKNDLELIRNTQFQSHYLFVRNAFMFYVIACKIYNTPVLTNLFEGTTSKNDLQEMNYEKKVLEMQMNNVNQFLIFKRKEA
;
A
#
# COMPACT_ATOMS: atom_id res chain seq x y z
N MET A 1 60.51 4.91 -35.82
CA MET A 1 59.21 4.29 -35.49
C MET A 1 58.09 5.31 -35.28
N SER A 2 58.33 6.56 -34.84
CA SER A 2 57.24 7.54 -34.62
C SER A 2 56.61 8.13 -35.90
N LEU A 3 57.39 8.38 -36.95
CA LEU A 3 56.91 8.98 -38.22
C LEU A 3 55.88 8.12 -38.98
N ILE A 4 55.96 6.80 -38.87
CA ILE A 4 55.02 5.88 -39.55
C ILE A 4 53.68 5.84 -38.78
N THR A 5 53.73 5.84 -37.45
CA THR A 5 52.54 5.98 -36.59
C THR A 5 51.86 7.33 -36.79
N ASP A 6 52.61 8.44 -36.87
CA ASP A 6 52.03 9.78 -37.02
C ASP A 6 51.32 9.96 -38.39
N VAL A 7 51.87 9.37 -39.45
CA VAL A 7 51.26 9.39 -40.80
C VAL A 7 50.05 8.47 -40.90
N LEU A 8 50.09 7.31 -40.23
CA LEU A 8 48.95 6.39 -40.13
C LEU A 8 47.81 6.98 -39.31
N ASP A 9 48.12 7.67 -38.20
CA ASP A 9 47.12 8.36 -37.38
C ASP A 9 46.50 9.53 -38.14
N TRP A 10 47.28 10.33 -38.86
CA TRP A 10 46.76 11.41 -39.71
C TRP A 10 45.87 10.88 -40.86
N ALA A 11 46.30 9.81 -41.53
CA ALA A 11 45.52 9.19 -42.61
C ALA A 11 44.24 8.55 -42.07
N SER A 12 44.31 7.92 -40.89
CA SER A 12 43.15 7.36 -40.18
C SER A 12 42.16 8.45 -39.78
N ASP A 13 42.60 9.57 -39.23
CA ASP A 13 41.75 10.72 -38.88
C ASP A 13 41.07 11.34 -40.10
N LYS A 14 41.78 11.42 -41.22
CA LYS A 14 41.23 11.96 -42.47
C LYS A 14 40.21 11.00 -43.11
N VAL A 15 40.46 9.69 -43.06
CA VAL A 15 39.51 8.67 -43.53
C VAL A 15 38.28 8.65 -42.62
N GLN A 16 38.44 8.70 -41.29
CA GLN A 16 37.34 8.71 -40.33
C GLN A 16 36.44 9.95 -40.42
N SER A 17 37.02 11.12 -40.72
CA SER A 17 36.24 12.35 -40.96
C SER A 17 35.51 12.34 -42.30
N MET A 18 36.12 11.79 -43.35
CA MET A 18 35.49 11.69 -44.67
C MET A 18 34.40 10.62 -44.78
N THR A 19 34.48 9.53 -44.00
CA THR A 19 33.50 8.45 -43.98
C THR A 19 32.34 8.69 -43.00
N GLY A 20 32.42 9.70 -42.13
CA GLY A 20 31.40 9.98 -41.10
C GLY A 20 31.55 9.16 -39.81
N GLU A 21 32.67 8.44 -39.67
CA GLU A 21 32.97 7.58 -38.51
C GLU A 21 33.13 8.39 -37.21
N LYS A 22 33.65 9.61 -37.30
CA LYS A 22 33.75 10.50 -36.13
C LYS A 22 32.36 10.84 -35.55
N GLU A 23 31.38 11.09 -36.42
CA GLU A 23 29.99 11.32 -36.01
C GLU A 23 29.35 10.05 -35.45
N ARG A 24 29.64 8.90 -36.05
CA ARG A 24 29.18 7.59 -35.57
C ARG A 24 29.66 7.31 -34.14
N ARG A 25 30.96 7.46 -33.88
CA ARG A 25 31.55 7.30 -32.53
C ARG A 25 30.94 8.25 -31.51
N ALA A 26 30.74 9.51 -31.87
CA ALA A 26 30.08 10.47 -30.98
C ALA A 26 28.65 10.06 -30.64
N ARG A 27 27.91 9.48 -31.59
CA ARG A 27 26.55 8.95 -31.36
C ARG A 27 26.54 7.66 -30.54
N VAL A 28 27.48 6.74 -30.74
CA VAL A 28 27.61 5.54 -29.89
C VAL A 28 27.83 5.97 -28.45
N GLU A 29 28.72 6.95 -28.24
CA GLU A 29 28.99 7.49 -26.91
C GLU A 29 27.76 8.16 -26.29
N GLU A 30 26.99 8.93 -27.08
CA GLU A 30 25.73 9.51 -26.60
C GLU A 30 24.70 8.43 -26.21
N ILE A 31 24.58 7.35 -27.00
CA ILE A 31 23.70 6.21 -26.69
C ILE A 31 24.15 5.53 -25.40
N LYS A 32 25.45 5.25 -25.23
CA LYS A 32 26.01 4.65 -24.01
C LYS A 32 25.70 5.49 -22.77
N ILE A 33 26.00 6.79 -22.83
CA ILE A 33 25.71 7.71 -21.72
C ILE A 33 24.22 7.72 -21.38
N LYS A 34 23.34 7.79 -22.40
CA LYS A 34 21.89 7.80 -22.18
C LYS A 34 21.36 6.48 -21.66
N TYR A 35 21.91 5.36 -22.11
CA TYR A 35 21.57 4.03 -21.62
C TYR A 35 22.00 3.83 -20.17
N ASP A 36 23.24 4.21 -19.82
CA ASP A 36 23.73 4.12 -18.45
C ASP A 36 22.89 4.98 -17.50
N ASP A 37 22.57 6.22 -17.90
CA ASP A 37 21.67 7.11 -17.16
C ASP A 37 20.28 6.48 -16.98
N PHE A 38 19.70 5.93 -18.05
CA PHE A 38 18.42 5.23 -17.99
C PHE A 38 18.44 4.03 -17.03
N LYS A 39 19.46 3.16 -17.14
CA LYS A 39 19.63 1.97 -16.28
C LYS A 39 19.74 2.36 -14.81
N VAL A 40 20.52 3.39 -14.49
CA VAL A 40 20.66 3.93 -13.14
C VAL A 40 19.32 4.46 -12.64
N GLN A 41 18.62 5.28 -13.44
CA GLN A 41 17.33 5.85 -13.05
C GLN A 41 16.26 4.79 -12.81
N VAL A 42 16.15 3.77 -13.67
CA VAL A 42 15.21 2.65 -13.47
C VAL A 42 15.55 1.89 -12.19
N THR A 43 16.82 1.55 -11.97
CA THR A 43 17.26 0.82 -10.77
C THR A 43 16.94 1.61 -9.49
N VAL A 44 17.21 2.92 -9.49
CA VAL A 44 16.91 3.80 -8.35
C VAL A 44 15.40 3.91 -8.12
N ASN A 45 14.60 4.07 -9.17
CA ASN A 45 13.15 4.20 -9.07
C ASN A 45 12.49 2.89 -8.61
N VAL A 46 12.88 1.73 -9.18
CA VAL A 46 12.42 0.41 -8.72
C VAL A 46 12.79 0.21 -7.25
N GLY A 47 14.03 0.53 -6.86
CA GLY A 47 14.45 0.48 -5.45
C GLY A 47 13.69 1.45 -4.54
N SER A 48 13.22 2.59 -5.07
CA SER A 48 12.33 3.49 -4.32
C SER A 48 10.93 2.89 -4.16
N VAL A 49 10.33 2.34 -5.21
CA VAL A 49 9.01 1.71 -5.15
C VAL A 49 9.04 0.52 -4.17
N ASN A 50 10.06 -0.33 -4.24
CA ASN A 50 10.21 -1.48 -3.36
C ASN A 50 10.39 -1.08 -1.89
N ARG A 51 11.01 0.07 -1.60
CA ARG A 51 11.06 0.60 -0.23
C ARG A 51 9.67 0.99 0.27
N SER A 52 8.87 1.69 -0.54
CA SER A 52 7.48 2.02 -0.20
C SER A 52 6.62 0.77 -0.01
N ILE A 53 6.79 -0.25 -0.86
CA ILE A 53 6.10 -1.56 -0.72
C ILE A 53 6.52 -2.25 0.58
N LYS A 54 7.80 -2.22 0.93
CA LYS A 54 8.30 -2.81 2.18
C LYS A 54 7.65 -2.16 3.40
N ASP A 55 7.54 -0.83 3.42
CA ASP A 55 6.89 -0.09 4.49
C ASP A 55 5.42 -0.45 4.61
N LEU A 56 4.69 -0.46 3.48
CA LEU A 56 3.28 -0.87 3.42
C LEU A 56 3.09 -2.31 3.94
N ASN A 57 3.91 -3.25 3.48
CA ASN A 57 3.86 -4.64 3.93
C ASN A 57 4.18 -4.78 5.42
N GLY A 58 5.07 -3.92 5.95
CA GLY A 58 5.32 -3.82 7.39
C GLY A 58 4.08 -3.40 8.18
N SER A 59 3.33 -2.42 7.69
CA SER A 59 2.07 -1.97 8.28
C SER A 59 0.98 -3.04 8.20
N ILE A 60 0.84 -3.71 7.05
CA ILE A 60 -0.09 -4.84 6.87
C ILE A 60 0.21 -5.98 7.84
N LYS A 61 1.49 -6.32 8.04
CA LYS A 61 1.88 -7.34 9.00
C LYS A 61 1.48 -6.95 10.43
N LYS A 62 1.82 -5.73 10.86
CA LYS A 62 1.42 -5.22 12.18
C LYS A 62 -0.09 -5.27 12.39
N LEU A 63 -0.86 -4.91 11.36
CA LEU A 63 -2.32 -4.99 11.38
C LEU A 63 -2.81 -6.41 11.58
N ASN A 64 -2.29 -7.37 10.81
CA ASN A 64 -2.67 -8.77 10.92
C ASN A 64 -2.35 -9.33 12.31
N ASP A 65 -1.15 -9.05 12.83
CA ASP A 65 -0.74 -9.45 14.18
C ASP A 65 -1.66 -8.86 15.27
N PHE A 66 -2.02 -7.58 15.14
CA PHE A 66 -2.95 -6.89 16.04
C PHE A 66 -4.37 -7.49 15.97
N ARG A 67 -4.88 -7.75 14.77
CA ARG A 67 -6.19 -8.38 14.56
C ARG A 67 -6.26 -9.79 15.14
N ALA A 68 -5.24 -10.61 14.90
CA ALA A 68 -5.20 -11.98 15.40
C ALA A 68 -5.14 -12.04 16.94
N THR A 69 -4.45 -11.10 17.59
CA THR A 69 -4.19 -11.17 19.04
C THR A 69 -5.24 -10.43 19.87
N ASN A 70 -5.52 -9.17 19.55
CA ASN A 70 -6.29 -8.27 20.43
C ASN A 70 -7.76 -8.23 20.04
N ILE A 71 -8.07 -8.38 18.76
CA ILE A 71 -9.44 -8.17 18.28
C ILE A 71 -10.34 -9.36 18.59
N SER A 72 -9.86 -10.59 18.39
CA SER A 72 -10.64 -11.80 18.69
C SER A 72 -11.17 -11.77 20.12
N ASN A 73 -10.28 -11.59 21.09
CA ASN A 73 -10.62 -11.62 22.50
C ASN A 73 -11.63 -10.53 22.90
N ASN A 74 -11.43 -9.29 22.41
CA ASN A 74 -12.31 -8.18 22.78
C ASN A 74 -13.68 -8.26 22.11
N ILE A 75 -13.74 -8.71 20.85
CA ILE A 75 -15.02 -8.90 20.17
C ILE A 75 -15.76 -10.10 20.77
N GLU A 76 -15.07 -11.19 21.09
CA GLU A 76 -15.67 -12.34 21.78
C GLU A 76 -16.24 -11.95 23.13
N LEU A 77 -15.48 -11.21 23.94
CA LEU A 77 -15.92 -10.73 25.23
C LEU A 77 -17.14 -9.80 25.09
N LEU A 78 -17.07 -8.80 24.20
CA LEU A 78 -18.21 -7.92 23.93
C LEU A 78 -19.43 -8.70 23.44
N GLY A 79 -19.24 -9.70 22.56
CA GLY A 79 -20.30 -10.56 22.06
C GLY A 79 -20.98 -11.34 23.18
N ASN A 80 -20.20 -12.04 24.01
CA ASN A 80 -20.72 -12.80 25.14
C ASN A 80 -21.56 -11.91 26.08
N PHE A 81 -21.09 -10.71 26.39
CA PHE A 81 -21.84 -9.75 27.20
C PHE A 81 -23.13 -9.30 26.53
N LEU A 82 -23.08 -8.87 25.26
CA LEU A 82 -24.26 -8.45 24.52
C LEU A 82 -25.28 -9.59 24.35
N GLY A 83 -24.81 -10.84 24.33
CA GLY A 83 -25.65 -12.04 24.38
C GLY A 83 -26.59 -12.10 25.58
N ASN A 84 -26.22 -11.49 26.71
CA ASN A 84 -27.08 -11.40 27.89
C ASN A 84 -28.27 -10.44 27.68
N PHE A 85 -28.18 -9.53 26.71
CA PHE A 85 -29.18 -8.49 26.43
C PHE A 85 -29.97 -8.74 25.14
N GLY A 86 -29.53 -9.66 24.27
CA GLY A 86 -30.20 -9.96 23.01
C GLY A 86 -29.46 -10.95 22.12
N ASN A 87 -30.02 -11.25 20.95
CA ASN A 87 -29.40 -12.16 20.00
C ASN A 87 -28.22 -11.50 19.29
N ILE A 88 -27.05 -12.12 19.39
CA ILE A 88 -25.84 -11.74 18.68
C ILE A 88 -25.53 -12.74 17.56
N LYS A 89 -25.06 -12.23 16.42
CA LYS A 89 -24.48 -13.07 15.38
C LYS A 89 -23.09 -13.50 15.85
N MET A 90 -22.75 -14.78 15.72
CA MET A 90 -21.39 -15.24 16.01
C MET A 90 -20.35 -14.57 15.12
N ILE A 91 -19.15 -14.40 15.68
CA ILE A 91 -17.99 -13.88 14.95
C ILE A 91 -17.65 -14.87 13.83
N GLY A 92 -17.36 -14.33 12.64
CA GLY A 92 -16.94 -15.13 11.50
C GLY A 92 -15.48 -15.57 11.60
N GLU A 93 -15.01 -16.26 10.57
CA GLU A 93 -13.60 -16.62 10.48
C GLU A 93 -12.73 -15.38 10.23
N TYR A 94 -11.58 -15.36 10.90
CA TYR A 94 -10.56 -14.34 10.69
C TYR A 94 -10.03 -14.38 9.24
N ALA A 95 -9.99 -13.21 8.60
CA ALA A 95 -9.44 -13.06 7.25
C ALA A 95 -8.28 -12.05 7.25
N ALA A 96 -7.06 -12.55 7.06
CA ALA A 96 -5.84 -11.74 7.01
C ALA A 96 -5.73 -10.91 5.72
N GLU A 97 -5.10 -9.75 5.81
CA GLU A 97 -4.71 -8.95 4.65
C GLU A 97 -3.50 -9.56 3.92
N LYS A 98 -3.46 -9.47 2.59
CA LYS A 98 -2.34 -9.92 1.75
C LYS A 98 -1.30 -8.81 1.59
N SER A 99 -0.03 -9.21 1.54
CA SER A 99 1.08 -8.32 1.19
C SER A 99 1.13 -8.03 -0.31
N LYS A 100 1.64 -6.85 -0.67
CA LYS A 100 1.91 -6.44 -2.06
C LYS A 100 3.24 -7.03 -2.54
N ASN A 101 3.28 -7.45 -3.80
CA ASN A 101 4.48 -8.03 -4.41
C ASN A 101 5.52 -6.95 -4.72
N TYR A 102 6.81 -7.29 -4.57
CA TYR A 102 7.91 -6.43 -5.01
C TYR A 102 8.02 -6.40 -6.53
N MET A 103 8.61 -5.33 -7.05
CA MET A 103 8.94 -5.20 -8.46
C MET A 103 10.37 -5.64 -8.73
N ASP A 104 10.55 -6.36 -9.84
CA ASP A 104 11.87 -6.73 -10.34
C ASP A 104 12.39 -5.68 -11.33
N VAL A 105 13.71 -5.54 -11.37
CA VAL A 105 14.37 -4.76 -12.42
C VAL A 105 14.30 -5.56 -13.73
N PRO A 106 13.93 -4.95 -14.87
CA PRO A 106 13.77 -5.67 -16.14
C PRO A 106 15.12 -5.99 -16.81
N GLU A 107 15.88 -6.92 -16.23
CA GLU A 107 17.25 -7.27 -16.65
C GLU A 107 17.33 -7.70 -18.12
N HIS A 108 16.37 -8.47 -18.61
CA HIS A 108 16.33 -8.90 -20.02
C HIS A 108 16.27 -7.74 -21.02
N ARG A 109 15.61 -6.64 -20.64
CA ARG A 109 15.49 -5.45 -21.50
C ARG A 109 16.82 -4.69 -21.56
N PHE A 110 17.55 -4.65 -20.44
CA PHE A 110 18.90 -4.07 -20.38
C PHE A 110 19.90 -4.86 -21.22
N ILE A 111 19.88 -6.20 -21.12
CA ILE A 111 20.73 -7.07 -21.94
C ILE A 111 20.51 -6.79 -23.43
N SER A 112 19.26 -6.69 -23.88
CA SER A 112 18.95 -6.42 -25.29
C SER A 112 19.49 -5.07 -25.79
N ILE A 113 19.55 -4.04 -24.94
CA ILE A 113 20.10 -2.73 -25.32
C ILE A 113 21.64 -2.77 -25.29
N GLU A 114 22.24 -3.48 -24.33
CA GLU A 114 23.68 -3.72 -24.26
C GLU A 114 24.20 -4.47 -25.49
N ASP A 115 23.49 -5.52 -25.93
CA ASP A 115 23.82 -6.28 -27.14
C ASP A 115 23.82 -5.37 -28.38
N TYR A 116 22.81 -4.51 -28.52
CA TYR A 116 22.75 -3.53 -29.60
C TYR A 116 23.92 -2.53 -29.56
N ILE A 117 24.28 -2.03 -28.38
CA ILE A 117 25.43 -1.12 -28.21
C ILE A 117 26.74 -1.82 -28.60
N GLN A 118 26.91 -3.09 -28.24
CA GLN A 118 28.11 -3.87 -28.59
C GLN A 118 28.21 -4.09 -30.10
N ASP A 119 27.11 -4.40 -30.78
CA ASP A 119 27.07 -4.63 -32.23
C ASP A 119 27.45 -3.39 -33.04
N ILE A 120 27.12 -2.20 -32.54
CA ILE A 120 27.44 -0.93 -33.21
C ILE A 120 28.80 -0.37 -32.78
N ASP A 121 29.42 -0.80 -31.69
CA ASP A 121 30.68 -0.26 -31.18
C ASP A 121 31.92 -0.89 -31.84
N TRP A 122 32.23 -0.44 -33.06
CA TRP A 122 33.37 -0.97 -33.82
C TRP A 122 34.74 -0.56 -33.28
N SER A 123 35.68 -1.51 -33.27
CA SER A 123 37.08 -1.22 -32.94
C SER A 123 37.78 -0.42 -34.07
N LYS A 124 38.92 0.21 -33.75
CA LYS A 124 39.74 0.93 -34.75
C LYS A 124 40.18 0.00 -35.91
N GLY A 125 40.39 -1.29 -35.63
CA GLY A 125 40.74 -2.29 -36.64
C GLY A 125 39.58 -2.60 -37.60
N ASP A 126 38.36 -2.73 -37.06
CA ASP A 126 37.16 -3.01 -37.86
C ASP A 126 36.83 -1.87 -38.82
N VAL A 127 37.01 -0.62 -38.38
CA VAL A 127 36.82 0.58 -39.23
C VAL A 127 37.82 0.59 -40.39
N PHE A 128 39.08 0.25 -40.12
CA PHE A 128 40.14 0.24 -41.13
C PHE A 128 39.91 -0.86 -42.18
N ILE A 129 39.61 -2.08 -41.73
CA ILE A 129 39.32 -3.23 -42.60
C ILE A 129 38.09 -2.93 -43.47
N ASN A 130 36.98 -2.47 -42.88
CA ASN A 130 35.77 -2.15 -43.64
C ASN A 130 35.98 -1.00 -44.64
N SER A 131 36.78 0.01 -44.29
CA SER A 131 37.12 1.13 -45.19
C SER A 131 38.04 0.73 -46.33
N PHE A 132 38.93 -0.23 -46.07
CA PHE A 132 39.83 -0.78 -47.08
C PHE A 132 39.07 -1.64 -48.11
N PHE A 133 38.13 -2.49 -47.68
CA PHE A 133 37.38 -3.37 -48.58
C PHE A 133 36.19 -2.71 -49.28
N SER A 134 35.56 -1.69 -48.69
CA SER A 134 34.32 -1.08 -49.23
C SER A 134 34.56 0.21 -50.03
N GLY A 135 35.78 0.74 -50.00
CA GLY A 135 36.13 2.06 -50.55
C GLY A 135 35.49 3.24 -49.79
N PRO A 136 36.03 4.47 -49.91
CA PRO A 136 35.60 5.63 -49.13
C PRO A 136 34.15 6.06 -49.39
N ILE A 137 33.63 5.89 -50.61
CA ILE A 137 32.24 6.22 -50.97
C ILE A 137 31.25 5.19 -50.42
N GLY A 138 31.60 3.90 -50.52
CA GLY A 138 30.79 2.80 -50.00
C GLY A 138 30.67 2.86 -48.47
N MET A 139 31.78 3.14 -47.79
CA MET A 139 31.76 3.40 -46.34
C MET A 139 30.95 4.62 -45.97
N LYS A 140 31.10 5.74 -46.69
CA LYS A 140 30.30 6.94 -46.40
C LYS A 140 28.79 6.66 -46.46
N LYS A 141 28.32 5.90 -47.45
CA LYS A 141 26.90 5.51 -47.55
C LYS A 141 26.47 4.57 -46.41
N LYS A 142 27.30 3.60 -46.05
CA LYS A 142 27.07 2.66 -44.93
C LYS A 142 27.01 3.41 -43.60
N THR A 143 27.98 4.27 -43.32
CA THR A 143 28.06 5.06 -42.08
C THR A 143 26.95 6.10 -41.99
N GLN A 144 26.55 6.74 -43.10
CA GLN A 144 25.39 7.64 -43.10
C GLN A 144 24.07 6.92 -42.76
N SER A 145 23.85 5.73 -43.35
CA SER A 145 22.67 4.91 -43.04
C SER A 145 22.65 4.48 -41.57
N GLN A 146 23.81 4.13 -41.01
CA GLN A 146 23.93 3.77 -39.60
C GLN A 146 23.75 4.97 -38.68
N ASN A 147 24.30 6.14 -39.02
CA ASN A 147 24.12 7.35 -38.23
C ASN A 147 22.64 7.77 -38.13
N LEU A 148 21.87 7.59 -39.22
CA LEU A 148 20.42 7.79 -39.23
C LEU A 148 19.71 6.77 -38.32
N SER A 149 19.99 5.48 -38.50
CA SER A 149 19.41 4.42 -37.66
C SER A 149 19.75 4.60 -36.16
N MET A 150 20.97 5.02 -35.84
CA MET A 150 21.40 5.32 -34.47
C MET A 150 20.67 6.54 -33.90
N GLN A 151 20.37 7.54 -34.74
CA GLN A 151 19.58 8.70 -34.31
C GLN A 151 18.15 8.30 -33.95
N GLU A 152 17.53 7.46 -34.77
CA GLU A 152 16.18 6.94 -34.53
C GLU A 152 16.16 6.10 -33.25
N GLN A 153 17.12 5.20 -33.07
CA GLN A 153 17.29 4.39 -31.87
C GLN A 153 17.52 5.24 -30.61
N LEU A 154 18.35 6.28 -30.69
CA LEU A 154 18.57 7.21 -29.59
C LEU A 154 17.28 7.95 -29.21
N ASN A 155 16.50 8.41 -30.19
CA ASN A 155 15.23 9.07 -29.93
C ASN A 155 14.21 8.10 -29.31
N TYR A 156 14.16 6.86 -29.81
CA TYR A 156 13.32 5.80 -29.25
C TYR A 156 13.71 5.51 -27.79
N LEU A 157 15.01 5.35 -27.50
CA LEU A 157 15.52 5.13 -26.14
C LEU A 157 15.16 6.30 -25.21
N LYS A 158 15.24 7.55 -25.68
CA LYS A 158 14.84 8.73 -24.91
C LYS A 158 13.35 8.69 -24.55
N LEU A 159 12.49 8.43 -25.53
CA LEU A 159 11.03 8.33 -25.33
C LEU A 159 10.66 7.17 -24.40
N GLU A 160 11.26 6.00 -24.61
CA GLU A 160 11.05 4.82 -23.77
C GLU A 160 11.51 5.07 -22.34
N ALA A 161 12.65 5.75 -22.16
CA ALA A 161 13.16 6.10 -20.85
C ALA A 161 12.20 7.05 -20.11
N GLU A 162 11.75 8.12 -20.78
CA GLU A 162 10.80 9.08 -20.23
C GLU A 162 9.50 8.39 -19.81
N GLN A 163 8.93 7.53 -20.67
CA GLN A 163 7.72 6.79 -20.38
C GLN A 163 7.91 5.84 -19.19
N THR A 164 8.97 5.03 -19.19
CA THR A 164 9.24 4.06 -18.12
C THR A 164 9.43 4.78 -16.78
N ILE A 165 10.14 5.91 -16.77
CA ILE A 165 10.33 6.72 -15.56
C ILE A 165 9.01 7.30 -15.06
N LEU A 166 8.14 7.76 -15.96
CA LEU A 166 6.80 8.25 -15.61
C LEU A 166 5.97 7.13 -14.97
N GLU A 167 5.91 5.95 -15.59
CA GLU A 167 5.18 4.79 -15.07
C GLU A 167 5.69 4.38 -13.67
N LEU A 168 7.01 4.37 -13.46
CA LEU A 168 7.60 4.09 -12.14
C LEU A 168 7.25 5.15 -11.09
N LYS A 169 7.16 6.42 -11.49
CA LYS A 169 6.73 7.51 -10.59
C LYS A 169 5.26 7.37 -10.22
N ASP A 170 4.40 7.04 -11.18
CA ASP A 170 2.98 6.83 -10.95
C ASP A 170 2.74 5.61 -10.06
N LEU A 171 3.46 4.51 -10.28
CA LEU A 171 3.45 3.35 -9.39
C LEU A 171 3.87 3.72 -7.97
N LYS A 172 4.97 4.47 -7.81
CA LYS A 172 5.40 4.95 -6.50
C LYS A 172 4.31 5.77 -5.82
N PHE A 173 3.71 6.71 -6.55
CA PHE A 173 2.63 7.53 -6.03
C PHE A 173 1.44 6.68 -5.56
N GLY A 174 1.04 5.68 -6.34
CA GLY A 174 -0.01 4.73 -5.96
C GLY A 174 0.34 3.97 -4.67
N VAL A 175 1.57 3.47 -4.52
CA VAL A 175 1.99 2.77 -3.28
C VAL A 175 2.00 3.69 -2.05
N GLU A 176 2.40 4.96 -2.20
CA GLU A 176 2.32 5.92 -1.09
C GLU A 176 0.86 6.24 -0.73
N GLN A 177 -0.05 6.33 -1.69
CA GLN A 177 -1.49 6.46 -1.42
C GLN A 177 -2.06 5.23 -0.71
N ASP A 178 -1.69 4.03 -1.15
CA ASP A 178 -2.07 2.78 -0.48
C ASP A 178 -1.60 2.77 0.97
N LYS A 179 -0.39 3.27 1.23
CA LYS A 179 0.18 3.41 2.57
C LYS A 179 -0.63 4.37 3.43
N GLU A 180 -0.97 5.56 2.94
CA GLU A 180 -1.81 6.52 3.66
C GLU A 180 -3.17 5.91 4.02
N ILE A 181 -3.80 5.20 3.08
CA ILE A 181 -5.06 4.51 3.31
C ILE A 181 -4.91 3.41 4.38
N ALA A 182 -3.86 2.60 4.29
CA ALA A 182 -3.57 1.55 5.26
C ALA A 182 -3.36 2.11 6.67
N GLU A 183 -2.63 3.22 6.81
CA GLU A 183 -2.39 3.89 8.09
C GLU A 183 -3.70 4.42 8.71
N LEU A 184 -4.56 5.03 7.91
CA LEU A 184 -5.88 5.48 8.37
C LEU A 184 -6.76 4.31 8.81
N TYR A 185 -6.76 3.21 8.04
CA TYR A 185 -7.51 2.01 8.40
C TYR A 185 -7.01 1.41 9.71
N ILE A 186 -5.70 1.25 9.88
CA ILE A 186 -5.08 0.76 11.12
C ILE A 186 -5.50 1.62 12.31
N LEU A 187 -5.41 2.95 12.18
CA LEU A 187 -5.82 3.88 13.23
C LEU A 187 -7.28 3.69 13.63
N CYS A 188 -8.18 3.49 12.65
CA CYS A 188 -9.60 3.26 12.93
C CYS A 188 -9.82 1.97 13.71
N ILE A 189 -9.11 0.91 13.34
CA ILE A 189 -9.16 -0.40 14.02
C ILE A 189 -8.66 -0.28 15.46
N GLU A 190 -7.48 0.30 15.67
CA GLU A 190 -6.90 0.49 17.00
C GLU A 190 -7.85 1.29 17.91
N ARG A 191 -8.49 2.33 17.37
CA ARG A 191 -9.47 3.12 18.10
C ARG A 191 -10.72 2.33 18.47
N ILE A 192 -11.27 1.53 17.56
CA ILE A 192 -12.44 0.68 17.85
C ILE A 192 -12.15 -0.24 19.03
N ILE A 193 -10.99 -0.91 19.00
CA ILE A 193 -10.62 -1.88 20.03
C ILE A 193 -10.37 -1.21 21.36
N THR A 194 -9.60 -0.12 21.36
CA THR A 194 -9.35 0.67 22.57
C THR A 194 -10.66 1.20 23.16
N PHE A 195 -11.61 1.60 22.32
CA PHE A 195 -12.91 2.09 22.76
C PHE A 195 -13.78 0.97 23.35
N ILE A 196 -13.75 -0.23 22.75
CA ILE A 196 -14.42 -1.41 23.30
C ILE A 196 -13.85 -1.74 24.69
N GLU A 197 -12.53 -1.85 24.81
CA GLU A 197 -11.82 -2.20 26.05
C GLU A 197 -12.03 -1.18 27.17
N ARG A 198 -11.88 0.11 26.87
CA ARG A 198 -11.79 1.16 27.89
C ARG A 198 -13.11 1.84 28.20
N VAL A 199 -14.07 1.77 27.29
CA VAL A 199 -15.34 2.51 27.40
C VAL A 199 -16.52 1.54 27.42
N ILE A 200 -16.65 0.69 26.40
CA ILE A 200 -17.85 -0.14 26.25
C ILE A 200 -17.93 -1.22 27.33
N ILE A 201 -16.90 -2.07 27.46
CA ILE A 201 -16.91 -3.20 28.39
C ILE A 201 -17.16 -2.74 29.83
N PRO A 202 -16.41 -1.77 30.39
CA PRO A 202 -16.60 -1.34 31.77
C PRO A 202 -17.98 -0.74 32.04
N GLU A 203 -18.59 -0.11 31.03
CA GLU A 203 -19.91 0.49 31.19
C GLU A 203 -21.03 -0.57 31.12
N ILE A 204 -20.87 -1.58 30.25
CA ILE A 204 -21.78 -2.72 30.20
C ILE A 204 -21.78 -3.47 31.54
N GLU A 205 -20.62 -3.67 32.15
CA GLU A 205 -20.51 -4.33 33.47
C GLU A 205 -21.32 -3.58 34.55
N VAL A 206 -21.31 -2.25 34.53
CA VAL A 206 -22.12 -1.42 35.44
C VAL A 206 -23.61 -1.62 35.18
N ILE A 207 -24.02 -1.63 33.90
CA ILE A 207 -25.42 -1.80 33.51
C ILE A 207 -25.91 -3.20 33.90
N GLU A 208 -25.10 -4.23 33.70
CA GLU A 208 -25.42 -5.58 34.13
C GLU A 208 -25.57 -5.67 35.65
N ALA A 209 -24.63 -5.11 36.43
CA ALA A 209 -24.73 -5.06 37.88
C ALA A 209 -26.02 -4.35 38.35
N PHE A 210 -26.43 -3.29 37.64
CA PHE A 210 -27.71 -2.61 37.90
C PHE A 210 -28.92 -3.54 37.69
N PHE A 211 -28.96 -4.30 36.59
CA PHE A 211 -30.05 -5.26 36.36
C PHE A 211 -30.07 -6.37 37.42
N GLN A 212 -28.91 -6.92 37.76
CA GLN A 212 -28.79 -7.95 38.81
C GLN A 212 -29.29 -7.41 40.16
N ALA A 213 -28.89 -6.20 40.55
CA ALA A 213 -29.37 -5.55 41.75
C ALA A 213 -30.89 -5.31 41.73
N LEU A 214 -31.45 -4.94 40.58
CA LEU A 214 -32.89 -4.74 40.41
C LEU A 214 -33.67 -6.05 40.60
N VAL A 215 -33.16 -7.17 40.07
CA VAL A 215 -33.75 -8.51 40.27
C VAL A 215 -33.69 -8.93 41.75
N ILE A 216 -32.55 -8.76 42.41
CA ILE A 216 -32.39 -9.09 43.84
C ILE A 216 -33.34 -8.25 44.70
N LYS A 217 -33.39 -6.94 44.46
CA LYS A 217 -34.30 -6.02 45.16
C LYS A 217 -35.75 -6.46 45.01
N ASN A 218 -36.17 -6.82 43.80
CA ASN A 218 -37.55 -7.25 43.54
C ASN A 218 -37.88 -8.58 44.25
N LYS A 219 -36.92 -9.53 44.29
CA LYS A 219 -37.10 -10.78 45.05
C LYS A 219 -37.20 -10.55 46.55
N LEU A 220 -36.36 -9.67 47.11
CA LEU A 220 -36.39 -9.27 48.51
C LEU A 220 -37.74 -8.64 48.90
N ILE A 221 -38.24 -7.70 48.09
CA ILE A 221 -39.54 -7.05 48.35
C ILE A 221 -40.71 -8.04 48.30
N ALA A 222 -40.60 -9.07 47.47
CA ALA A 222 -41.61 -10.10 47.31
C ALA A 222 -41.47 -11.28 48.29
N ASP A 223 -40.58 -11.20 49.30
CA ASP A 223 -40.27 -12.26 50.27
C ASP A 223 -39.87 -13.61 49.63
N ASN A 224 -39.26 -13.56 48.43
CA ASN A 224 -38.78 -14.75 47.73
C ASN A 224 -37.39 -15.18 48.23
N LYS A 225 -37.10 -16.49 48.16
CA LYS A 225 -35.75 -17.00 48.43
C LYS A 225 -34.72 -16.46 47.42
N LEU A 226 -33.53 -16.13 47.92
CA LEU A 226 -32.41 -15.58 47.14
C LEU A 226 -31.46 -16.65 46.57
N GLU A 227 -31.81 -17.92 46.68
CA GLU A 227 -31.03 -19.02 46.11
C GLU A 227 -31.39 -19.21 44.62
N ASN A 228 -30.38 -19.52 43.79
CA ASN A 228 -30.54 -19.83 42.36
C ASN A 228 -31.34 -18.77 41.58
N ILE A 229 -31.01 -17.48 41.76
CA ILE A 229 -31.63 -16.40 41.02
C ILE A 229 -31.18 -16.46 39.56
N GLU A 230 -32.12 -16.65 38.66
CA GLU A 230 -31.90 -16.43 37.23
C GLU A 230 -31.95 -14.93 36.95
N PHE A 231 -30.86 -14.39 36.41
CA PHE A 231 -30.77 -13.00 35.99
C PHE A 231 -31.19 -12.89 34.53
N LYS A 232 -32.21 -12.07 34.26
CA LYS A 232 -32.66 -11.76 32.91
C LYS A 232 -32.52 -10.27 32.67
N ASN A 233 -31.60 -9.89 31.78
CA ASN A 233 -31.33 -8.51 31.46
C ASN A 233 -32.24 -8.04 30.31
N ASP A 234 -33.51 -7.82 30.62
CA ASP A 234 -34.48 -7.33 29.64
C ASP A 234 -34.39 -5.80 29.49
N LEU A 235 -33.73 -5.37 28.40
CA LEU A 235 -33.54 -3.94 28.08
C LEU A 235 -34.85 -3.19 27.85
N GLU A 236 -35.93 -3.85 27.44
CA GLU A 236 -37.20 -3.15 27.20
C GLU A 236 -37.82 -2.65 28.52
N LEU A 237 -37.50 -3.28 29.66
CA LEU A 237 -37.99 -2.86 30.98
C LEU A 237 -37.52 -1.45 31.39
N ILE A 238 -36.37 -1.02 30.88
CA ILE A 238 -35.77 0.28 31.19
C ILE A 238 -36.02 1.32 30.11
N ARG A 239 -36.64 0.93 28.99
CA ARG A 239 -36.96 1.84 27.89
C ARG A 239 -38.05 2.83 28.31
N ASN A 240 -37.88 4.09 27.94
CA ASN A 240 -38.75 5.23 28.31
C ASN A 240 -38.88 5.42 29.84
N THR A 241 -37.91 4.94 30.61
CA THR A 241 -37.83 5.18 32.06
C THR A 241 -36.70 6.16 32.38
N GLN A 242 -36.51 6.48 33.67
CA GLN A 242 -35.33 7.24 34.13
C GLN A 242 -33.98 6.59 33.74
N PHE A 243 -33.98 5.30 33.39
CA PHE A 243 -32.81 4.54 32.97
C PHE A 243 -32.65 4.46 31.43
N GLN A 244 -33.37 5.31 30.67
CA GLN A 244 -33.31 5.36 29.20
C GLN A 244 -31.88 5.48 28.65
N SER A 245 -30.97 6.15 29.37
CA SER A 245 -29.56 6.24 28.95
C SER A 245 -28.88 4.87 28.89
N HIS A 246 -29.18 3.95 29.81
CA HIS A 246 -28.60 2.60 29.80
C HIS A 246 -29.11 1.81 28.59
N TYR A 247 -30.40 1.95 28.26
CA TYR A 247 -30.98 1.36 27.04
C TYR A 247 -30.28 1.88 25.78
N LEU A 248 -30.11 3.20 25.66
CA LEU A 248 -29.47 3.81 24.49
C LEU A 248 -28.00 3.42 24.38
N PHE A 249 -27.30 3.30 25.51
CA PHE A 249 -25.91 2.85 25.56
C PHE A 249 -25.76 1.43 25.01
N VAL A 250 -26.50 0.45 25.55
CA VAL A 250 -26.39 -0.95 25.11
C VAL A 250 -26.80 -1.09 23.65
N ARG A 251 -27.84 -0.38 23.20
CA ARG A 251 -28.23 -0.35 21.78
C ARG A 251 -27.10 0.16 20.87
N ASN A 252 -26.41 1.21 21.27
CA ASN A 252 -25.30 1.74 20.48
C ASN A 252 -24.07 0.80 20.53
N ALA A 253 -23.85 0.10 21.65
CA ALA A 253 -22.82 -0.94 21.76
C ALA A 253 -23.06 -2.12 20.80
N PHE A 254 -24.32 -2.51 20.56
CA PHE A 254 -24.66 -3.49 19.52
C PHE A 254 -24.21 -3.05 18.12
N MET A 255 -24.37 -1.76 17.77
CA MET A 255 -23.88 -1.26 16.49
C MET A 255 -22.35 -1.33 16.38
N PHE A 256 -21.64 -0.99 17.46
CA PHE A 256 -20.18 -1.14 17.53
C PHE A 256 -19.72 -2.58 17.34
N TYR A 257 -20.41 -3.54 17.95
CA TYR A 257 -20.12 -4.95 17.79
C TYR A 257 -20.21 -5.40 16.32
N VAL A 258 -21.24 -4.96 15.60
CA VAL A 258 -21.40 -5.28 14.16
C VAL A 258 -20.25 -4.69 13.33
N ILE A 259 -19.86 -3.45 13.60
CA ILE A 259 -18.75 -2.78 12.91
C ILE A 259 -17.44 -3.55 13.17
N ALA A 260 -17.16 -3.86 14.44
CA ALA A 260 -15.96 -4.59 14.84
C ALA A 260 -15.88 -5.98 14.19
N CYS A 261 -17.00 -6.73 14.14
CA CYS A 261 -17.06 -8.03 13.48
C CYS A 261 -16.75 -7.94 11.98
N LYS A 262 -17.27 -6.92 11.28
CA LYS A 262 -16.98 -6.74 9.84
C LYS A 262 -15.49 -6.51 9.58
N ILE A 263 -14.86 -5.69 10.41
CA ILE A 263 -13.43 -5.39 10.35
C ILE A 263 -12.58 -6.64 10.63
N TYR A 264 -13.00 -7.48 11.58
CA TYR A 264 -12.27 -8.70 11.91
C TYR A 264 -12.36 -9.78 10.82
N ASN A 265 -13.49 -9.87 10.10
CA ASN A 265 -13.74 -10.94 9.13
C ASN A 265 -13.46 -10.57 7.67
N THR A 266 -13.09 -9.32 7.36
CA THR A 266 -12.98 -8.84 5.98
C THR A 266 -11.56 -8.32 5.69
N PRO A 267 -10.90 -8.79 4.60
CA PRO A 267 -9.61 -8.25 4.18
C PRO A 267 -9.83 -6.99 3.32
N VAL A 268 -10.16 -5.87 3.96
CA VAL A 268 -10.55 -4.62 3.30
C VAL A 268 -9.42 -4.04 2.46
N LEU A 269 -8.19 -4.01 3.00
CA LEU A 269 -7.04 -3.45 2.28
C LEU A 269 -6.70 -4.29 1.05
N THR A 270 -6.78 -5.62 1.18
CA THR A 270 -6.56 -6.55 0.07
C THR A 270 -7.55 -6.29 -1.05
N ASN A 271 -8.85 -6.21 -0.73
CA ASN A 271 -9.88 -5.96 -1.72
C ASN A 271 -9.72 -4.59 -2.39
N LEU A 272 -9.27 -3.59 -1.62
CA LEU A 272 -9.05 -2.23 -2.13
C LEU A 272 -7.83 -2.16 -3.06
N PHE A 273 -6.72 -2.82 -2.69
CA PHE A 273 -5.48 -2.81 -3.46
C PHE A 273 -5.46 -3.80 -4.64
N GLU A 274 -6.32 -4.81 -4.65
CA GLU A 274 -6.59 -5.61 -5.84
C GLU A 274 -7.29 -4.76 -6.94
N GLY A 275 -7.93 -3.65 -6.56
CA GLY A 275 -8.37 -2.58 -7.46
C GLY A 275 -7.33 -1.47 -7.67
N THR A 276 -7.51 -0.64 -8.70
CA THR A 276 -6.70 0.59 -8.85
C THR A 276 -7.21 1.62 -7.85
N THR A 277 -6.45 1.84 -6.78
CA THR A 277 -6.73 2.87 -5.78
C THR A 277 -6.70 4.27 -6.40
N SER A 278 -7.63 5.10 -5.95
CA SER A 278 -7.86 6.45 -6.44
C SER A 278 -7.90 7.45 -5.29
N LYS A 279 -7.83 8.75 -5.60
CA LYS A 279 -8.02 9.80 -4.61
C LYS A 279 -9.40 9.77 -3.93
N ASN A 280 -10.40 9.18 -4.58
CA ASN A 280 -11.74 9.06 -4.02
C ASN A 280 -11.74 8.06 -2.85
N ASP A 281 -10.96 6.98 -2.94
CA ASP A 281 -10.87 5.96 -1.88
C ASP A 281 -10.30 6.55 -0.59
N LEU A 282 -9.32 7.45 -0.70
CA LEU A 282 -8.79 8.18 0.46
C LEU A 282 -9.84 9.11 1.08
N GLN A 283 -10.69 9.75 0.27
CA GLN A 283 -11.77 10.60 0.77
C GLN A 283 -12.85 9.78 1.47
N GLU A 284 -13.19 8.62 0.91
CA GLU A 284 -14.14 7.68 1.48
C GLU A 284 -13.63 7.15 2.82
N MET A 285 -12.35 6.75 2.91
CA MET A 285 -11.74 6.33 4.17
C MET A 285 -11.75 7.42 5.25
N ASN A 286 -11.55 8.69 4.87
CA ASN A 286 -11.69 9.80 5.80
C ASN A 286 -13.14 10.06 6.22
N TYR A 287 -14.10 9.83 5.33
CA TYR A 287 -15.52 9.89 5.66
C TYR A 287 -15.90 8.78 6.66
N GLU A 288 -15.49 7.54 6.41
CA GLU A 288 -15.72 6.40 7.30
C GLU A 288 -15.10 6.62 8.68
N LYS A 289 -13.89 7.20 8.75
CA LYS A 289 -13.28 7.63 10.01
C LYS A 289 -14.17 8.62 10.78
N LYS A 290 -14.76 9.62 10.11
CA LYS A 290 -15.65 10.59 10.75
C LYS A 290 -16.95 9.94 11.22
N VAL A 291 -17.50 9.01 10.44
CA VAL A 291 -18.68 8.23 10.82
C VAL A 291 -18.37 7.43 12.09
N LEU A 292 -17.21 6.78 12.17
CA LEU A 292 -16.75 6.06 13.36
C LEU A 292 -16.64 6.99 14.58
N GLU A 293 -15.99 8.15 14.44
CA GLU A 293 -15.88 9.15 15.51
C GLU A 293 -17.26 9.65 15.98
N MET A 294 -18.19 9.85 15.05
CA MET A 294 -19.57 10.22 15.39
C MET A 294 -20.27 9.12 16.18
N GLN A 295 -20.08 7.84 15.82
CA GLN A 295 -20.63 6.73 16.59
C GLN A 295 -20.01 6.63 17.98
N MET A 296 -18.70 6.85 18.13
CA MET A 296 -18.02 6.87 19.44
C MET A 296 -18.62 7.97 20.33
N ASN A 297 -18.86 9.14 19.76
CA ASN A 297 -19.53 10.24 20.45
C ASN A 297 -20.96 9.90 20.85
N ASN A 298 -21.73 9.23 19.99
CA ASN A 298 -23.08 8.77 20.31
C ASN A 298 -23.09 7.78 21.49
N VAL A 299 -22.08 6.93 21.63
CA VAL A 299 -21.93 6.05 22.80
C VAL A 299 -21.57 6.88 24.04
N ASN A 300 -20.59 7.77 23.93
CA ASN A 300 -20.11 8.61 25.03
C ASN A 300 -21.20 9.49 25.65
N GLN A 301 -22.16 9.95 24.85
CA GLN A 301 -23.28 10.77 25.32
C GLN A 301 -24.17 10.05 26.35
N PHE A 302 -24.18 8.71 26.35
CA PHE A 302 -25.02 7.91 27.23
C PHE A 302 -24.24 7.18 28.33
N LEU A 303 -22.96 7.53 28.54
CA LEU A 303 -22.19 7.07 29.69
C LEU A 303 -22.84 7.54 30.99
N ILE A 304 -23.03 6.59 31.91
CA ILE A 304 -23.50 6.79 33.28
C ILE A 304 -22.44 7.55 34.07
N PHE A 305 -21.18 7.15 33.93
CA PHE A 305 -20.04 7.84 34.52
C PHE A 305 -19.27 8.62 33.46
N LYS A 306 -19.34 9.96 33.53
CA LYS A 306 -18.48 10.82 32.72
C LYS A 306 -17.04 10.62 33.17
N ARG A 307 -16.29 9.81 32.43
CA ARG A 307 -14.85 9.63 32.64
C ARG A 307 -14.17 10.92 32.20
N LYS A 308 -13.32 11.50 33.06
CA LYS A 308 -12.47 12.63 32.64
C LYS A 308 -11.64 12.15 31.44
N GLU A 309 -11.73 12.88 30.33
CA GLU A 309 -10.85 12.67 29.19
C GLU A 309 -9.39 12.66 29.69
N ALA A 310 -8.67 11.58 29.40
CA ALA A 310 -7.24 11.47 29.67
C ALA A 310 -6.46 11.96 28.45
#